data_AF-A0A858MR51-F1
#
_entry.id   AF-A0A858MR51-F1
#
_cell.length_a   1.000
_cell.length_b   1.000
_cell.length_c   1.000
_cell.angle_alpha   90.00
_cell.angle_beta   90.00
_cell.angle_gamma   90.00
#
_symmetry.space_group_name_H-M   'P 1'
#
loop_
_entity.id
_entity.type
_entity.pdbx_description
1 polymer ?
#
loop_
_entity_poly.entity_id
_entity_poly.type
_entity_poly.pdbx_seq_one_letter_code
_entity_poly.pdbx_strand_id
1 'polypeptide(L)'
;MRIKKFLLIVPVFLGVLFVSNTSAFAEETSGFGANVIQGKQFIQRNAKVDFPIKLRYEAREAYVEFASPVDIAGYSYAFKEMQSDVTIIFYTQNNGTYSDVFTSGSPIFDTRKLDLKSVYKVSVNASSYNGSILSNLAVYEKIQLPPNDVSDIKEEFVTHNSVKLTYKFPKDNFGSVKVFRDGKVIADAVKTEYFTDKDLQPETEYTYKFVSVSPTGKQESKGIEYKVKTEKAPDLTKPSKPSSPILTPKDGSLIVNLTNYNAGVKIKGYHIIVDGKQVNDSLVTARSYAVKGLKNGQTYQVQIKAVSAWNVESDLSNSVPGIPQVQVIPDIAFNFGLTDLIESIKNWFGGIWPIVAFSIAIPLAFIVAFNTKKLFLR
;
A
#
# COMPACT_ATOMS: atom_id res chain seq x y z
N MET A 1 -4.53 -34.62 51.11
CA MET A 1 -4.09 -33.21 51.26
C MET A 1 -2.77 -33.00 50.51
N ARG A 2 -2.86 -32.55 49.25
CA ARG A 2 -1.79 -31.90 48.44
C ARG A 2 -2.44 -31.59 47.09
N ILE A 3 -2.92 -30.36 46.97
CA ILE A 3 -3.74 -29.88 45.85
C ILE A 3 -2.81 -29.55 44.67
N LYS A 4 -3.17 -30.07 43.49
CA LYS A 4 -2.52 -29.81 42.19
C LYS A 4 -2.57 -28.31 41.89
N LYS A 5 -1.41 -27.70 41.61
CA LYS A 5 -1.34 -26.34 41.06
C LYS A 5 -1.88 -26.35 39.63
N PHE A 6 -3.11 -25.85 39.46
CA PHE A 6 -3.61 -25.39 38.18
C PHE A 6 -2.86 -24.09 37.83
N LEU A 7 -2.11 -24.10 36.73
CA LEU A 7 -1.54 -22.90 36.14
C LEU A 7 -2.68 -22.20 35.39
N LEU A 8 -3.30 -21.20 36.04
CA LEU A 8 -4.30 -20.35 35.42
C LEU A 8 -3.59 -19.35 34.51
N ILE A 9 -3.62 -19.59 33.20
CA ILE A 9 -3.17 -18.65 32.19
C ILE A 9 -4.17 -17.49 32.18
N VAL A 10 -3.82 -16.41 32.88
CA VAL A 10 -4.50 -15.12 32.77
C VAL A 10 -4.08 -14.51 31.43
N PRO A 11 -5.01 -14.18 30.52
CA PRO A 11 -4.66 -13.34 29.39
C PRO A 11 -4.43 -11.92 29.94
N VAL A 12 -3.17 -11.52 30.04
CA VAL A 12 -2.78 -10.13 30.27
C VAL A 12 -3.18 -9.37 29.01
N PHE A 13 -4.38 -8.80 29.04
CA PHE A 13 -4.82 -7.77 28.10
C PHE A 13 -3.93 -6.55 28.38
N LEU A 14 -2.80 -6.47 27.67
CA LEU A 14 -1.93 -5.30 27.69
C LEU A 14 -2.64 -4.21 26.88
N GLY A 15 -3.55 -3.51 27.54
CA GLY A 15 -4.05 -2.24 27.07
C GLY A 15 -2.85 -1.32 26.89
N VAL A 16 -2.56 -0.95 25.65
CA VAL A 16 -1.68 0.18 25.36
C VAL A 16 -2.43 1.41 25.85
N LEU A 17 -2.24 1.71 27.14
CA LEU A 17 -2.44 3.04 27.68
C LEU A 17 -1.50 3.93 26.87
N PHE A 18 -2.08 4.66 25.91
CA PHE A 18 -1.47 5.89 25.45
C PHE A 18 -1.31 6.76 26.68
N VAL A 19 -0.12 6.69 27.29
CA VAL A 19 0.40 7.80 28.08
C VAL A 19 0.52 8.92 27.07
N SER A 20 -0.54 9.74 27.00
CA SER A 20 -0.45 11.09 26.48
C SER A 20 0.62 11.77 27.30
N ASN A 21 1.87 11.72 26.80
CA ASN A 21 2.92 12.61 27.27
C ASN A 21 2.43 13.99 26.91
N THR A 22 1.76 14.56 27.91
CA THR A 22 1.64 15.98 28.21
C THR A 22 2.61 16.76 27.36
N SER A 23 2.06 17.26 26.24
CA SER A 23 2.59 18.43 25.58
C SER A 23 2.95 19.42 26.68
N ALA A 24 4.18 19.92 26.67
CA ALA A 24 4.60 21.03 27.51
C ALA A 24 3.83 22.30 27.07
N PHE A 25 2.55 22.32 27.39
CA PHE A 25 1.56 23.39 27.30
C PHE A 25 0.46 23.04 28.30
N ALA A 26 0.87 22.80 29.54
CA ALA A 26 0.00 22.88 30.69
C ALA A 26 0.70 23.79 31.69
N GLU A 27 0.44 25.08 31.56
CA GLU A 27 0.44 25.97 32.71
C GLU A 27 -0.89 26.72 32.69
N GLU A 28 -1.53 26.71 33.86
CA GLU A 28 -2.94 27.00 34.10
C GLU A 28 -3.32 28.46 33.79
N THR A 29 -4.57 28.71 33.38
CA THR A 29 -5.53 29.48 34.21
C THR A 29 -6.93 29.58 33.58
N SER A 30 -7.89 29.15 34.40
CA SER A 30 -9.30 29.55 34.56
C SER A 30 -10.22 29.71 33.34
N GLY A 31 -11.26 28.88 33.36
CA GLY A 31 -12.44 28.88 32.51
C GLY A 31 -13.10 30.24 32.26
N PHE A 32 -13.69 30.29 31.05
CA PHE A 32 -14.49 31.34 30.43
C PHE A 32 -13.75 32.61 30.02
N GLY A 33 -13.32 32.63 28.75
CA GLY A 33 -13.02 33.86 28.00
C GLY A 33 -11.55 34.26 27.87
N ALA A 34 -10.62 33.63 28.59
CA ALA A 34 -9.18 33.93 28.45
C ALA A 34 -8.62 33.63 27.04
N ASN A 35 -9.32 32.79 26.28
CA ASN A 35 -8.95 32.30 24.95
C ASN A 35 -9.58 33.05 23.77
N VAL A 36 -10.27 34.18 23.97
CA VAL A 36 -10.95 34.78 22.81
C VAL A 36 -9.94 35.35 21.83
N ILE A 37 -8.76 35.85 22.25
CA ILE A 37 -7.76 36.34 21.29
C ILE A 37 -6.32 36.23 21.81
N GLN A 38 -5.48 35.45 21.12
CA GLN A 38 -4.02 35.53 21.27
C GLN A 38 -3.52 36.75 20.48
N GLY A 39 -2.99 37.73 21.20
CA GLY A 39 -2.33 38.90 20.64
C GLY A 39 -1.49 39.57 21.71
N LYS A 40 -0.34 40.10 21.32
CA LYS A 40 0.49 40.93 22.19
C LYS A 40 -0.36 42.13 22.61
N GLN A 41 -0.35 42.49 23.90
CA GLN A 41 -0.86 43.78 24.37
C GLN A 41 -0.15 44.87 23.54
N PHE A 42 -0.81 45.44 22.53
CA PHE A 42 -0.19 46.46 21.69
C PHE A 42 -0.26 47.82 22.36
N ILE A 43 0.73 48.04 23.23
CA ILE A 43 1.60 49.21 23.14
C ILE A 43 3.02 48.64 23.10
N GLN A 44 3.60 48.40 21.91
CA GLN A 44 5.00 47.97 21.83
C GLN A 44 5.94 49.18 21.89
N ARG A 45 6.75 49.24 22.95
CA ARG A 45 8.11 49.79 23.11
C ARG A 45 8.46 51.21 22.65
N ASN A 46 7.66 51.91 21.85
CA ASN A 46 7.96 53.28 21.37
C ASN A 46 6.72 54.16 21.11
N ALA A 47 5.49 53.67 21.34
CA ALA A 47 4.31 54.53 21.30
C ALA A 47 4.14 55.25 22.65
N LYS A 48 4.34 56.57 22.67
CA LYS A 48 4.10 57.46 23.81
C LYS A 48 2.60 57.68 24.05
N VAL A 49 1.86 56.65 24.41
CA VAL A 49 0.51 56.85 24.92
C VAL A 49 0.38 56.07 26.22
N ASP A 50 0.71 56.74 27.33
CA ASP A 50 0.52 56.17 28.66
C ASP A 50 -0.99 56.06 28.94
N PHE A 51 -1.45 54.88 29.35
CA PHE A 51 -2.80 54.72 29.86
C PHE A 51 -2.91 55.38 31.25
N PRO A 52 -4.06 56.00 31.58
CA PRO A 52 -5.28 56.08 30.80
C PRO A 52 -5.23 57.12 29.65
N ILE A 53 -5.88 56.82 28.53
CA ILE A 53 -6.05 57.76 27.42
C ILE A 53 -7.10 58.80 27.84
N LYS A 54 -6.69 60.05 27.97
CA LYS A 54 -7.57 61.18 28.30
C LYS A 54 -7.98 61.90 27.02
N LEU A 55 -9.25 61.78 26.63
CA LEU A 55 -9.82 62.48 25.48
C LEU A 55 -10.57 63.73 25.96
N ARG A 56 -9.85 64.70 26.54
CA ARG A 56 -10.39 65.95 27.11
C ARG A 56 -9.55 67.16 26.69
N TYR A 57 -10.14 68.36 26.78
CA TYR A 57 -9.52 69.69 26.66
C TYR A 57 -8.78 70.02 25.35
N GLU A 58 -7.72 69.29 25.00
CA GLU A 58 -6.84 69.57 23.84
C GLU A 58 -6.65 68.34 22.92
N ALA A 59 -6.99 67.13 23.39
CA ALA A 59 -6.86 65.89 22.62
C ALA A 59 -8.24 65.23 22.41
N ARG A 60 -8.67 65.13 21.15
CA ARG A 60 -9.94 64.51 20.74
C ARG A 60 -9.79 63.19 19.98
N GLU A 61 -8.58 62.82 19.60
CA GLU A 61 -8.26 61.59 18.87
C GLU A 61 -7.02 60.92 19.47
N ALA A 62 -7.09 59.61 19.60
CA ALA A 62 -5.94 58.75 19.83
C ALA A 62 -5.98 57.62 18.80
N TYR A 63 -4.84 57.20 18.26
CA TYR A 63 -4.80 56.12 17.27
C TYR A 63 -3.57 55.24 17.40
N VAL A 64 -3.68 54.04 16.83
CA VAL A 64 -2.61 53.07 16.68
C VAL A 64 -2.58 52.61 15.23
N GLU A 65 -1.39 52.60 14.63
CA GLU A 65 -1.14 52.04 13.31
C GLU A 65 -0.35 50.74 13.44
N PHE A 66 -0.74 49.72 12.69
CA PHE A 66 -0.05 48.43 12.66
C PHE A 66 1.09 48.47 11.63
N ALA A 67 2.23 47.85 11.97
CA ALA A 67 3.38 47.75 11.07
C ALA A 67 3.06 46.97 9.77
N SER A 68 2.09 46.06 9.85
CA SER A 68 1.46 45.40 8.71
C SER A 68 -0.02 45.18 9.02
N PRO A 69 -0.90 45.11 8.01
CA PRO A 69 -2.31 44.83 8.22
C PRO A 69 -2.54 43.49 8.94
N VAL A 70 -3.51 43.47 9.86
CA VAL A 70 -3.86 42.30 10.66
C VAL A 70 -5.36 42.02 10.58
N ASP A 71 -5.72 40.75 10.70
CA ASP A 71 -7.13 40.36 10.85
C ASP A 71 -7.50 40.48 12.32
N ILE A 72 -8.65 41.08 12.65
CA ILE A 72 -9.09 41.37 14.01
C ILE A 72 -10.31 40.52 14.36
N ALA A 73 -10.23 39.81 15.49
CA ALA A 73 -11.31 38.98 16.02
C ALA A 73 -12.21 39.74 17.04
N GLY A 74 -11.83 40.95 17.42
CA GLY A 74 -12.59 41.76 18.37
C GLY A 74 -11.76 42.83 19.07
N TYR A 75 -12.36 43.45 20.06
CA TYR A 75 -11.68 44.34 21.00
C TYR A 75 -12.43 44.37 22.34
N SER A 76 -11.73 44.76 23.40
CA SER A 76 -12.34 45.10 24.69
C SER A 76 -11.97 46.52 25.09
N TYR A 77 -12.84 47.16 25.84
CA TYR A 77 -12.65 48.53 26.28
C TYR A 77 -13.10 48.72 27.72
N ALA A 78 -12.51 49.70 28.39
CA ALA A 78 -12.96 50.19 29.68
C ALA A 78 -12.81 51.71 29.75
N PHE A 79 -13.92 52.41 30.01
CA PHE A 79 -13.98 53.82 30.31
C PHE A 79 -13.99 54.01 31.83
N LYS A 80 -13.05 54.81 32.32
CA LYS A 80 -13.09 55.31 33.70
C LYS A 80 -14.15 56.40 33.85
N GLU A 81 -14.30 57.24 32.82
CA GLU A 81 -15.28 58.33 32.77
C GLU A 81 -15.77 58.48 31.32
N MET A 82 -17.08 58.68 31.11
CA MET A 82 -17.67 58.83 29.79
C MET A 82 -18.65 60.02 29.80
N GLN A 83 -18.13 61.23 29.55
CA GLN A 83 -18.91 62.48 29.59
C GLN A 83 -19.18 63.07 28.19
N SER A 84 -18.64 62.44 27.14
CA SER A 84 -18.90 62.75 25.74
C SER A 84 -18.97 61.45 24.93
N ASP A 85 -19.67 61.48 23.80
CA ASP A 85 -19.68 60.34 22.90
C ASP A 85 -18.26 60.02 22.42
N VAL A 86 -17.95 58.73 22.35
CA VAL A 86 -16.66 58.21 21.89
C VAL A 86 -16.92 57.29 20.70
N THR A 87 -16.12 57.40 19.65
CA THR A 87 -16.16 56.49 18.51
C THR A 87 -14.84 55.73 18.40
N ILE A 88 -14.89 54.41 18.39
CA ILE A 88 -13.74 53.56 18.05
C ILE A 88 -13.87 53.19 16.57
N ILE A 89 -12.85 53.48 15.76
CA ILE A 89 -12.84 53.27 14.31
C ILE A 89 -11.71 52.33 13.92
N PHE A 90 -12.00 51.31 13.13
CA PHE A 90 -11.05 50.38 12.52
C PHE A 90 -10.95 50.67 11.03
N TYR A 91 -9.74 50.91 10.53
CA TYR A 91 -9.47 51.19 9.11
C TYR A 91 -8.85 49.96 8.45
N THR A 92 -9.43 49.54 7.32
CA THR A 92 -8.97 48.40 6.51
C THR A 92 -8.33 48.85 5.20
N GLN A 93 -7.42 48.05 4.63
CA GLN A 93 -6.65 48.44 3.43
C GLN A 93 -7.48 48.77 2.17
N ASN A 94 -8.75 48.37 2.10
CA ASN A 94 -9.65 48.62 0.97
C ASN A 94 -10.51 49.89 1.16
N ASN A 95 -10.03 50.89 1.90
CA ASN A 95 -10.79 52.08 2.33
C ASN A 95 -12.08 51.76 3.12
N GLY A 96 -12.21 50.56 3.66
CA GLY A 96 -13.35 50.19 4.51
C GLY A 96 -13.11 50.62 5.95
N THR A 97 -14.14 51.17 6.60
CA THR A 97 -14.12 51.49 8.03
C THR A 97 -15.21 50.75 8.77
N TYR A 98 -14.88 50.21 9.94
CA TYR A 98 -15.85 49.75 10.93
C TYR A 98 -15.80 50.69 12.14
N SER A 99 -16.94 51.13 12.66
CA SER A 99 -16.96 52.06 13.80
C SER A 99 -18.02 51.68 14.82
N ASP A 100 -17.64 51.70 16.09
CA ASP A 100 -18.57 51.61 17.21
C ASP A 100 -18.67 52.96 17.92
N VAL A 101 -19.89 53.42 18.16
CA VAL A 101 -20.20 54.68 18.84
C VAL A 101 -20.73 54.39 20.23
N PHE A 102 -20.14 55.03 21.23
CA PHE A 102 -20.49 54.95 22.64
C PHE A 102 -21.07 56.27 23.09
N THR A 103 -22.27 56.25 23.67
CA THR A 103 -22.98 57.43 24.18
C THR A 103 -23.15 57.33 25.70
N SER A 104 -23.68 58.35 26.37
CA SER A 104 -23.83 58.41 27.84
C SER A 104 -24.53 57.21 28.49
N GLY A 105 -25.30 56.41 27.73
CA GLY A 105 -25.97 55.18 28.21
C GLY A 105 -25.24 53.88 27.87
N SER A 106 -24.11 53.93 27.16
CA SER A 106 -23.35 52.73 26.80
C SER A 106 -22.66 52.09 28.02
N PRO A 107 -22.45 50.75 28.00
CA PRO A 107 -21.65 50.10 29.03
C PRO A 107 -20.26 50.72 29.10
N ILE A 108 -19.81 51.05 30.31
CA ILE A 108 -18.48 51.61 30.56
C ILE A 108 -17.36 50.57 30.37
N PHE A 109 -17.68 49.29 30.30
CA PHE A 109 -16.76 48.24 29.87
C PHE A 109 -17.54 47.18 29.09
N ASP A 110 -16.94 46.64 28.04
CA ASP A 110 -17.48 45.49 27.31
C ASP A 110 -16.39 44.84 26.46
N THR A 111 -16.68 43.65 25.93
CA THR A 111 -15.88 42.98 24.89
C THR A 111 -16.74 42.75 23.66
N ARG A 112 -16.30 43.30 22.52
CA ARG A 112 -16.98 43.18 21.23
C ARG A 112 -16.26 42.16 20.36
N LYS A 113 -17.00 41.16 19.87
CA LYS A 113 -16.52 40.23 18.84
C LYS A 113 -16.64 40.89 17.47
N LEU A 114 -15.60 40.79 16.65
CA LEU A 114 -15.56 41.30 15.29
C LEU A 114 -14.92 40.26 14.36
N ASP A 115 -15.12 40.38 13.05
CA ASP A 115 -14.35 39.64 12.05
C ASP A 115 -13.92 40.61 10.94
N LEU A 116 -12.93 41.44 11.25
CA LEU A 116 -12.40 42.44 10.33
C LEU A 116 -11.12 41.93 9.70
N LYS A 117 -11.00 42.05 8.37
CA LYS A 117 -9.81 41.64 7.64
C LYS A 117 -8.92 42.83 7.32
N SER A 118 -7.61 42.62 7.36
CA SER A 118 -6.62 43.59 6.86
C SER A 118 -6.75 44.99 7.49
N VAL A 119 -6.96 45.06 8.80
CA VAL A 119 -6.98 46.30 9.59
C VAL A 119 -5.55 46.84 9.71
N TYR A 120 -5.33 48.11 9.34
CA TYR A 120 -4.02 48.76 9.43
C TYR A 120 -3.97 49.89 10.47
N LYS A 121 -5.13 50.44 10.88
CA LYS A 121 -5.21 51.50 11.90
C LYS A 121 -6.46 51.34 12.76
N VAL A 122 -6.35 51.67 14.04
CA VAL A 122 -7.49 51.83 14.96
C VAL A 122 -7.42 53.22 15.59
N SER A 123 -8.50 53.99 15.56
CA SER A 123 -8.60 55.29 16.23
C SER A 123 -9.74 55.32 17.25
N VAL A 124 -9.62 56.23 18.21
CA VAL A 124 -10.61 56.52 19.24
C VAL A 124 -10.82 58.03 19.26
N ASN A 125 -12.04 58.46 18.97
CA ASN A 125 -12.40 59.86 18.76
C ASN A 125 -13.47 60.30 19.76
N ALA A 126 -13.31 61.45 20.41
CA ALA A 126 -14.33 62.06 21.27
C ALA A 126 -15.08 63.20 20.56
N SER A 127 -16.40 63.25 20.74
CA SER A 127 -17.27 64.24 20.11
C SER A 127 -17.20 65.64 20.72
N SER A 128 -16.74 65.78 21.98
CA SER A 128 -16.62 67.08 22.67
C SER A 128 -15.44 67.12 23.65
N TYR A 129 -15.12 68.33 24.15
CA TYR A 129 -14.03 68.55 25.12
C TYR A 129 -14.39 68.22 26.57
N ASN A 130 -15.67 67.95 26.86
CA ASN A 130 -16.17 67.53 28.18
C ASN A 130 -15.52 66.20 28.60
N GLY A 131 -15.33 65.35 27.59
CA GLY A 131 -14.25 64.40 27.53
C GLY A 131 -14.43 63.09 28.29
N SER A 132 -13.79 62.05 27.76
CA SER A 132 -13.89 60.69 28.25
C SER A 132 -12.50 60.14 28.57
N ILE A 133 -12.41 59.31 29.60
CA ILE A 133 -11.16 58.68 30.02
C ILE A 133 -11.27 57.20 29.72
N LEU A 134 -10.53 56.75 28.72
CA LEU A 134 -10.41 55.34 28.34
C LEU A 134 -9.25 54.74 29.14
N SER A 135 -9.58 53.93 30.14
CA SER A 135 -8.58 53.28 31.00
C SER A 135 -7.95 52.06 30.36
N ASN A 136 -8.65 51.39 29.45
CA ASN A 136 -8.12 50.26 28.71
C ASN A 136 -8.77 50.15 27.32
N LEU A 137 -7.96 49.79 26.32
CA LEU A 137 -8.40 49.32 25.02
C LEU A 137 -7.46 48.20 24.57
N ALA A 138 -8.01 46.99 24.43
CA ALA A 138 -7.28 45.87 23.88
C ALA A 138 -7.90 45.49 22.55
N VAL A 139 -7.12 45.61 21.48
CA VAL A 139 -7.47 45.10 20.14
C VAL A 139 -6.77 43.78 19.95
N TYR A 140 -7.45 42.90 19.25
CA TYR A 140 -7.21 41.50 19.40
C TYR A 140 -7.18 40.81 18.02
N GLU A 141 -6.01 40.28 17.65
CA GLU A 141 -5.74 39.66 16.35
C GLU A 141 -6.35 38.26 16.17
N LYS A 142 -6.86 37.95 14.99
CA LYS A 142 -7.44 36.65 14.67
C LYS A 142 -6.35 35.57 14.65
N ILE A 143 -6.51 34.55 15.48
CA ILE A 143 -5.63 33.37 15.46
C ILE A 143 -5.86 32.63 14.14
N GLN A 144 -4.87 32.62 13.26
CA GLN A 144 -4.86 31.71 12.13
C GLN A 144 -4.54 30.31 12.66
N LEU A 145 -5.42 29.33 12.41
CA LEU A 145 -5.14 27.94 12.74
C LEU A 145 -4.22 27.34 11.68
N PRO A 146 -3.25 26.48 12.01
CA PRO A 146 -2.46 25.79 11.00
C PRO A 146 -3.36 25.04 10.01
N PRO A 147 -2.90 24.81 8.76
CA PRO A 147 -3.65 23.97 7.83
C PRO A 147 -3.91 22.59 8.43
N ASN A 148 -5.02 21.97 8.01
CA ASN A 148 -5.21 20.56 8.26
C ASN A 148 -4.15 19.74 7.51
N ASP A 149 -3.95 18.50 7.93
CA ASP A 149 -3.13 17.56 7.17
C ASP A 149 -3.76 17.22 5.81
N VAL A 150 -2.95 16.78 4.86
CA VAL A 150 -3.46 16.17 3.63
C VAL A 150 -4.30 14.94 3.97
N SER A 151 -5.29 14.60 3.15
CA SER A 151 -6.11 13.40 3.36
C SER A 151 -5.99 12.40 2.21
N ASP A 152 -6.59 11.22 2.37
CA ASP A 152 -6.71 10.20 1.30
C ASP A 152 -5.38 9.82 0.64
N ILE A 153 -4.31 9.68 1.43
CA ILE A 153 -3.01 9.24 0.91
C ILE A 153 -3.12 7.82 0.37
N LYS A 154 -2.75 7.63 -0.90
CA LYS A 154 -2.81 6.34 -1.60
C LYS A 154 -1.60 6.14 -2.50
N GLU A 155 -1.17 4.89 -2.62
CA GLU A 155 -0.23 4.45 -3.64
C GLU A 155 -0.90 4.42 -5.01
N GLU A 156 -0.32 5.12 -5.98
CA GLU A 156 -0.69 5.01 -7.39
C GLU A 156 0.17 3.94 -8.09
N PHE A 157 1.50 3.99 -7.88
CA PHE A 157 2.40 2.91 -8.25
C PHE A 157 3.66 2.89 -7.38
N VAL A 158 4.25 1.70 -7.27
CA VAL A 158 5.53 1.45 -6.61
C VAL A 158 6.34 0.57 -7.55
N THR A 159 7.59 0.95 -7.80
CA THR A 159 8.54 0.14 -8.56
C THR A 159 9.75 -0.17 -7.69
N HIS A 160 10.73 -0.84 -8.26
CA HIS A 160 12.01 -1.09 -7.61
C HIS A 160 12.84 0.18 -7.34
N ASN A 161 12.52 1.31 -7.96
CA ASN A 161 13.31 2.54 -7.87
C ASN A 161 12.48 3.83 -7.81
N SER A 162 11.16 3.72 -7.71
CA SER A 162 10.28 4.90 -7.65
C SER A 162 8.98 4.61 -6.93
N VAL A 163 8.39 5.65 -6.37
CA VAL A 163 7.10 5.61 -5.68
C VAL A 163 6.29 6.81 -6.15
N LYS A 164 5.01 6.62 -6.47
CA LYS A 164 4.06 7.70 -6.67
C LYS A 164 2.90 7.59 -5.68
N LEU A 165 2.76 8.61 -4.84
CA LEU A 165 1.69 8.76 -3.87
C LEU A 165 0.74 9.86 -4.33
N THR A 166 -0.56 9.66 -4.11
CA THR A 166 -1.62 10.64 -4.34
C THR A 166 -2.25 10.98 -3.01
N TYR A 167 -2.76 12.21 -2.86
CA TYR A 167 -3.38 12.71 -1.64
C TYR A 167 -4.27 13.92 -1.94
N LYS A 168 -5.11 14.32 -1.01
CA LYS A 168 -6.02 15.46 -1.14
C LYS A 168 -5.57 16.64 -0.32
N PHE A 169 -5.68 17.83 -0.92
CA PHE A 169 -5.35 19.06 -0.23
C PHE A 169 -6.40 19.42 0.83
N PRO A 170 -5.97 20.06 1.93
CA PRO A 170 -6.88 20.73 2.84
C PRO A 170 -7.65 21.85 2.14
N LYS A 171 -8.89 22.10 2.57
CA LYS A 171 -9.73 23.18 2.03
C LYS A 171 -9.34 24.56 2.58
N ASP A 172 -8.98 24.62 3.85
CA ASP A 172 -8.75 25.86 4.59
C ASP A 172 -7.28 26.07 4.92
N ASN A 173 -6.85 27.34 4.87
CA ASN A 173 -5.51 27.81 5.20
C ASN A 173 -4.35 27.01 4.58
N PHE A 174 -4.53 26.50 3.35
CA PHE A 174 -3.54 25.69 2.65
C PHE A 174 -2.85 26.46 1.51
N GLY A 175 -1.52 26.36 1.45
CA GLY A 175 -0.69 26.91 0.36
C GLY A 175 0.09 25.85 -0.42
N SER A 176 0.70 24.89 0.27
CA SER A 176 1.52 23.84 -0.36
C SER A 176 1.80 22.68 0.59
N VAL A 177 2.38 21.60 0.08
CA VAL A 177 2.85 20.46 0.88
C VAL A 177 4.38 20.42 0.91
N LYS A 178 4.94 20.18 2.09
CA LYS A 178 6.35 19.82 2.31
C LYS A 178 6.43 18.31 2.51
N VAL A 179 7.32 17.66 1.78
CA VAL A 179 7.45 16.20 1.77
C VAL A 179 8.79 15.79 2.34
N PHE A 180 8.75 14.89 3.31
CA PHE A 180 9.91 14.27 3.92
C PHE A 180 9.98 12.81 3.52
N ARG A 181 11.20 12.29 3.39
CA ARG A 181 11.51 10.86 3.33
C ARG A 181 12.52 10.54 4.41
N ASP A 182 12.19 9.61 5.28
CA ASP A 182 13.01 9.17 6.42
C ASP A 182 13.51 10.36 7.28
N GLY A 183 12.61 11.31 7.52
CA GLY A 183 12.87 12.51 8.31
C GLY A 183 13.62 13.64 7.59
N LYS A 184 14.04 13.46 6.33
CA LYS A 184 14.71 14.51 5.53
C LYS A 184 13.74 15.13 4.54
N VAL A 185 13.74 16.45 4.42
CA VAL A 185 12.98 17.15 3.37
C VAL A 185 13.54 16.77 2.01
N ILE A 186 12.68 16.23 1.14
CA ILE A 186 13.03 15.89 -0.24
C ILE A 186 12.30 16.75 -1.26
N ALA A 187 11.21 17.41 -0.85
CA ALA A 187 10.53 18.43 -1.63
C ALA A 187 9.87 19.45 -0.71
N ASP A 188 9.92 20.70 -1.13
CA ASP A 188 9.24 21.81 -0.48
C ASP A 188 8.32 22.51 -1.48
N ALA A 189 7.27 23.15 -0.98
CA ALA A 189 6.30 23.88 -1.77
C ALA A 189 5.60 23.07 -2.90
N VAL A 190 5.27 21.80 -2.66
CA VAL A 190 4.53 20.96 -3.62
C VAL A 190 3.09 21.45 -3.77
N LYS A 191 2.67 21.74 -5.00
CA LYS A 191 1.34 22.26 -5.37
C LYS A 191 0.48 21.29 -6.20
N THR A 192 0.89 20.03 -6.25
CA THR A 192 0.13 18.93 -6.86
C THR A 192 -0.44 17.99 -5.80
N GLU A 193 -1.59 17.38 -6.08
CA GLU A 193 -2.24 16.33 -5.27
C GLU A 193 -1.57 14.95 -5.44
N TYR A 194 -0.32 14.95 -5.88
CA TYR A 194 0.51 13.76 -6.01
C TYR A 194 1.97 14.14 -5.82
N PHE A 195 2.76 13.16 -5.39
CA PHE A 195 4.20 13.26 -5.25
C PHE A 195 4.85 12.01 -5.86
N THR A 196 5.89 12.21 -6.66
CA THR A 196 6.66 11.10 -7.25
C THR A 196 8.10 11.21 -6.77
N ASP A 197 8.56 10.17 -6.10
CA ASP A 197 9.95 9.99 -5.70
C ASP A 197 10.63 8.97 -6.64
N LYS A 198 11.88 9.25 -7.00
CA LYS A 198 12.66 8.47 -7.98
C LYS A 198 14.03 8.15 -7.38
N ASP A 199 14.78 7.32 -8.11
CA ASP A 199 16.16 6.94 -7.74
C ASP A 199 16.25 6.26 -6.37
N LEU A 200 15.19 5.55 -5.99
CA LEU A 200 15.11 4.77 -4.76
C LEU A 200 15.89 3.45 -4.89
N GLN A 201 16.26 2.88 -3.75
CA GLN A 201 16.85 1.55 -3.70
C GLN A 201 15.75 0.49 -3.73
N PRO A 202 15.98 -0.65 -4.41
CA PRO A 202 15.03 -1.78 -4.44
C PRO A 202 14.91 -2.44 -3.07
N GLU A 203 13.77 -3.11 -2.86
CA GLU A 203 13.43 -3.86 -1.63
C GLU A 203 13.62 -3.07 -0.32
N THR A 204 13.53 -1.74 -0.37
CA THR A 204 13.82 -0.83 0.75
C THR A 204 12.53 -0.17 1.23
N GLU A 205 12.30 -0.18 2.55
CA GLU A 205 11.16 0.53 3.16
C GLU A 205 11.52 2.00 3.36
N TYR A 206 10.62 2.89 2.92
CA TYR A 206 10.71 4.33 3.06
C TYR A 206 9.51 4.85 3.85
N THR A 207 9.76 5.81 4.75
CA THR A 207 8.69 6.53 5.46
C THR A 207 8.57 7.94 4.90
N TYR A 208 7.47 8.22 4.23
CA TYR A 208 7.12 9.55 3.74
C TYR A 208 6.33 10.31 4.79
N LYS A 209 6.61 11.59 5.00
CA LYS A 209 5.77 12.48 5.81
C LYS A 209 5.33 13.67 4.98
N PHE A 210 4.02 13.91 4.92
CA PHE A 210 3.42 15.03 4.20
C PHE A 210 2.95 16.06 5.20
N VAL A 211 3.52 17.27 5.14
CA VAL A 211 3.19 18.39 6.01
C VAL A 211 2.54 19.48 5.17
N SER A 212 1.30 19.86 5.51
CA SER A 212 0.64 21.00 4.87
C SER A 212 1.22 22.30 5.40
N VAL A 213 1.44 23.27 4.51
CA VAL A 213 2.01 24.59 4.82
C VAL A 213 0.99 25.66 4.42
N SER A 214 0.81 26.68 5.25
CA SER A 214 -0.12 27.78 4.99
C SER A 214 0.31 28.67 3.81
N PRO A 215 -0.59 29.46 3.20
CA PRO A 215 -0.24 30.39 2.12
C PRO A 215 0.84 31.39 2.48
N THR A 216 0.96 31.74 3.76
CA THR A 216 1.98 32.67 4.27
C THR A 216 3.31 31.99 4.58
N GLY A 217 3.36 30.65 4.58
CA GLY A 217 4.52 29.86 4.98
C GLY A 217 4.83 29.86 6.48
N LYS A 218 4.00 30.53 7.30
CA LYS A 218 4.26 30.73 8.74
C LYS A 218 3.71 29.61 9.62
N GLN A 219 2.88 28.73 9.08
CA GLN A 219 2.19 27.69 9.84
C GLN A 219 2.22 26.37 9.09
N GLU A 220 2.39 25.29 9.86
CA GLU A 220 2.50 23.94 9.34
C GLU A 220 1.55 23.01 10.10
N SER A 221 1.03 22.00 9.41
CA SER A 221 0.24 20.93 10.03
C SER A 221 1.16 19.95 10.80
N LYS A 222 0.57 18.99 11.54
CA LYS A 222 1.36 17.96 12.24
C LYS A 222 2.10 17.04 11.26
N GLY A 223 1.49 16.85 10.10
CA GLY A 223 1.88 15.96 9.02
C GLY A 223 1.37 14.53 9.23
N ILE A 224 1.15 13.83 8.12
CA ILE A 224 0.80 12.41 8.12
C ILE A 224 1.95 11.60 7.54
N GLU A 225 2.27 10.50 8.21
CA GLU A 225 3.26 9.53 7.75
C GLU A 225 2.62 8.41 6.93
N TYR A 226 3.34 7.99 5.90
CA TYR A 226 2.95 6.90 5.01
C TYR A 226 4.18 6.04 4.71
N LYS A 227 4.07 4.73 4.95
CA LYS A 227 5.17 3.79 4.73
C LYS A 227 4.94 2.99 3.46
N VAL A 228 6.00 2.81 2.68
CA VAL A 228 5.97 2.03 1.45
C VAL A 228 7.29 1.32 1.26
N LYS A 229 7.26 0.10 0.72
CA LYS A 229 8.44 -0.69 0.40
C LYS A 229 8.58 -0.81 -1.12
N THR A 230 9.72 -0.43 -1.66
CA THR A 230 10.01 -0.59 -3.10
C THR A 230 10.08 -2.06 -3.49
N GLU A 231 9.79 -2.33 -4.76
CA GLU A 231 9.80 -3.68 -5.29
C GLU A 231 11.22 -4.23 -5.48
N LYS A 232 11.32 -5.51 -5.79
CA LYS A 232 12.59 -6.14 -6.18
C LYS A 232 13.06 -5.61 -7.54
N ALA A 233 14.35 -5.31 -7.64
CA ALA A 233 14.96 -4.94 -8.92
C ALA A 233 14.78 -6.06 -9.97
N PRO A 234 14.46 -5.70 -11.22
CA PRO A 234 14.46 -6.66 -12.32
C PRO A 234 15.84 -7.30 -12.45
N ASP A 235 15.87 -8.62 -12.42
CA ASP A 235 17.05 -9.39 -12.78
C ASP A 235 17.06 -9.56 -14.31
N LEU A 236 17.86 -8.73 -14.97
CA LEU A 236 18.00 -8.69 -16.42
C LEU A 236 19.10 -9.63 -16.94
N THR A 237 19.63 -10.50 -16.09
CA THR A 237 20.62 -11.48 -16.53
C THR A 237 19.99 -12.42 -17.57
N LYS A 238 20.66 -12.54 -18.72
CA LYS A 238 20.20 -13.40 -19.81
C LYS A 238 20.30 -14.86 -19.37
N PRO A 239 19.23 -15.66 -19.50
CA PRO A 239 19.34 -17.08 -19.20
C PRO A 239 20.34 -17.78 -20.12
N SER A 240 21.07 -18.75 -19.57
CA SER A 240 21.93 -19.63 -20.36
C SER A 240 21.15 -20.31 -21.48
N LYS A 241 21.82 -20.59 -22.60
CA LYS A 241 21.25 -21.35 -23.71
C LYS A 241 20.66 -22.69 -23.21
N PRO A 242 19.39 -23.01 -23.53
CA PRO A 242 18.77 -24.25 -23.09
C PRO A 242 19.42 -25.47 -23.73
N SER A 243 19.40 -26.59 -23.02
CA SER A 243 19.68 -27.90 -23.57
C SER A 243 18.70 -28.22 -24.70
N SER A 244 19.15 -29.01 -25.68
CA SER A 244 18.27 -29.51 -26.74
C SER A 244 17.11 -30.32 -26.15
N PRO A 245 15.87 -30.11 -26.63
CA PRO A 245 14.73 -30.90 -26.19
C PRO A 245 14.82 -32.33 -26.71
N ILE A 246 14.16 -33.26 -26.02
CA ILE A 246 14.01 -34.64 -26.49
C ILE A 246 12.68 -34.75 -27.22
N LEU A 247 12.71 -35.16 -28.48
CA LEU A 247 11.50 -35.29 -29.30
C LEU A 247 10.98 -36.72 -29.26
N THR A 248 9.69 -36.89 -28.97
CA THR A 248 9.00 -38.18 -29.10
C THR A 248 7.99 -38.11 -30.25
N PRO A 249 8.22 -38.85 -31.35
CA PRO A 249 7.28 -38.94 -32.45
C PRO A 249 5.92 -39.51 -32.04
N LYS A 250 4.86 -38.93 -32.59
CA LYS A 250 3.48 -39.42 -32.53
C LYS A 250 2.83 -39.24 -33.90
N ASP A 251 1.67 -39.85 -34.08
CA ASP A 251 0.90 -39.68 -35.30
C ASP A 251 0.48 -38.21 -35.44
N GLY A 252 0.93 -37.57 -36.53
CA GLY A 252 0.67 -36.18 -36.85
C GLY A 252 1.21 -35.15 -35.84
N SER A 253 2.15 -35.54 -34.96
CA SER A 253 2.62 -34.68 -33.87
C SER A 253 4.02 -35.03 -33.35
N LEU A 254 4.66 -34.05 -32.71
CA LEU A 254 5.91 -34.22 -31.97
C LEU A 254 5.69 -33.78 -30.52
N ILE A 255 6.00 -34.67 -29.57
CA ILE A 255 6.06 -34.28 -28.15
C ILE A 255 7.48 -33.76 -27.89
N VAL A 256 7.57 -32.48 -27.56
CA VAL A 256 8.80 -31.79 -27.17
C VAL A 256 8.95 -31.95 -25.66
N ASN A 257 9.90 -32.77 -25.22
CA ASN A 257 10.20 -32.96 -23.81
C ASN A 257 11.35 -32.03 -23.41
N LEU A 258 11.10 -31.17 -22.44
CA LEU A 258 12.05 -30.23 -21.91
C LEU A 258 12.93 -30.92 -20.86
N THR A 259 14.24 -30.74 -21.00
CA THR A 259 15.22 -31.26 -20.05
C THR A 259 15.56 -30.20 -19.01
N ASN A 260 15.82 -30.64 -17.77
CA ASN A 260 16.32 -29.74 -16.74
C ASN A 260 17.74 -29.29 -17.11
N TYR A 261 18.02 -28.01 -16.93
CA TYR A 261 19.37 -27.45 -17.06
C TYR A 261 19.53 -26.27 -16.10
N ASN A 262 20.78 -25.88 -15.83
CA ASN A 262 21.06 -24.70 -15.03
C ASN A 262 21.08 -23.47 -15.93
N ALA A 263 19.98 -22.70 -15.88
CA ALA A 263 19.83 -21.48 -16.67
C ALA A 263 20.58 -20.27 -16.09
N GLY A 264 21.18 -20.39 -14.89
CA GLY A 264 21.74 -19.26 -14.13
C GLY A 264 20.69 -18.33 -13.51
N VAL A 265 19.44 -18.41 -13.97
CA VAL A 265 18.30 -17.60 -13.52
C VAL A 265 17.05 -18.45 -13.39
N LYS A 266 16.04 -17.92 -12.69
CA LYS A 266 14.72 -18.57 -12.61
C LYS A 266 14.01 -18.45 -13.96
N ILE A 267 13.70 -19.60 -14.57
CA ILE A 267 12.89 -19.70 -15.79
C ILE A 267 11.41 -19.74 -15.42
N LYS A 268 10.59 -18.91 -16.08
CA LYS A 268 9.13 -18.94 -15.92
C LYS A 268 8.42 -19.75 -17.01
N GLY A 269 9.08 -20.02 -18.13
CA GLY A 269 8.58 -20.90 -19.18
C GLY A 269 9.42 -20.85 -20.45
N TYR A 270 8.91 -21.48 -21.50
CA TYR A 270 9.62 -21.67 -22.76
C TYR A 270 8.77 -21.29 -23.97
N HIS A 271 9.42 -20.76 -25.00
CA HIS A 271 8.91 -20.74 -26.36
C HIS A 271 9.40 -22.01 -27.09
N ILE A 272 8.49 -22.60 -27.86
CA ILE A 272 8.74 -23.74 -28.73
C ILE A 272 8.76 -23.23 -30.16
N ILE A 273 9.85 -23.50 -30.86
CA ILE A 273 10.09 -23.01 -32.21
C ILE A 273 10.21 -24.22 -33.13
N VAL A 274 9.45 -24.23 -34.22
CA VAL A 274 9.48 -25.27 -35.25
C VAL A 274 9.73 -24.61 -36.60
N ASP A 275 10.78 -25.04 -37.30
CA ASP A 275 11.24 -24.47 -38.57
C ASP A 275 11.36 -22.93 -38.52
N GLY A 276 11.89 -22.42 -37.40
CA GLY A 276 12.09 -20.99 -37.16
C GLY A 276 10.85 -20.21 -36.72
N LYS A 277 9.67 -20.84 -36.65
CA LYS A 277 8.42 -20.19 -36.20
C LYS A 277 8.03 -20.64 -34.80
N GLN A 278 7.67 -19.69 -33.94
CA GLN A 278 7.08 -20.01 -32.64
C GLN A 278 5.71 -20.64 -32.84
N VAL A 279 5.44 -21.75 -32.14
CA VAL A 279 4.18 -22.52 -32.27
C VAL A 279 3.26 -22.43 -31.06
N ASN A 280 3.75 -21.89 -29.94
CA ASN A 280 2.95 -21.69 -28.73
C ASN A 280 2.64 -20.20 -28.51
N ASP A 281 1.39 -19.86 -28.20
CA ASP A 281 0.99 -18.48 -27.87
C ASP A 281 1.40 -18.09 -26.45
N SER A 282 1.13 -18.98 -25.49
CA SER A 282 1.50 -18.83 -24.08
C SER A 282 2.75 -19.63 -23.74
N LEU A 283 3.56 -19.12 -22.80
CA LEU A 283 4.77 -19.80 -22.34
C LEU A 283 4.47 -21.22 -21.84
N VAL A 284 5.27 -22.19 -22.30
CA VAL A 284 5.20 -23.57 -21.82
C VAL A 284 5.85 -23.65 -20.45
N THR A 285 5.07 -23.97 -19.42
CA THR A 285 5.53 -24.19 -18.05
C THR A 285 5.66 -25.66 -17.68
N ALA A 286 4.97 -26.54 -18.43
CA ALA A 286 5.05 -27.99 -18.29
C ALA A 286 6.39 -28.53 -18.82
N ARG A 287 6.77 -29.74 -18.39
CA ARG A 287 7.98 -30.43 -18.88
C ARG A 287 7.84 -31.00 -20.28
N SER A 288 6.67 -30.94 -20.88
CA SER A 288 6.46 -31.36 -22.26
C SER A 288 5.42 -30.50 -22.96
N TYR A 289 5.53 -30.43 -24.28
CA TYR A 289 4.59 -29.72 -25.16
C TYR A 289 4.34 -30.52 -26.43
N ALA A 290 3.07 -30.71 -26.80
CA ALA A 290 2.68 -31.45 -28.00
C ALA A 290 2.47 -30.49 -29.17
N VAL A 291 3.37 -30.53 -30.15
CA VAL A 291 3.19 -29.86 -31.44
C VAL A 291 2.32 -30.73 -32.33
N LYS A 292 1.12 -30.26 -32.67
CA LYS A 292 0.11 -31.00 -33.46
C LYS A 292 0.02 -30.47 -34.89
N GLY A 293 -0.65 -31.23 -35.76
CA GLY A 293 -0.92 -30.82 -37.15
C GLY A 293 0.30 -30.96 -38.07
N LEU A 294 1.28 -31.76 -37.67
CA LEU A 294 2.46 -32.05 -38.47
C LEU A 294 2.18 -33.21 -39.43
N LYS A 295 2.84 -33.23 -40.59
CA LYS A 295 2.75 -34.35 -41.54
C LYS A 295 3.73 -35.47 -41.17
N ASN A 296 3.26 -36.71 -41.15
CA ASN A 296 4.12 -37.88 -40.91
C ASN A 296 5.16 -38.05 -42.03
N GLY A 297 6.36 -38.52 -41.68
CA GLY A 297 7.47 -38.69 -42.61
C GLY A 297 8.21 -37.40 -42.99
N GLN A 298 7.65 -36.22 -42.69
CA GLN A 298 8.31 -34.93 -42.90
C GLN A 298 9.23 -34.59 -41.73
N THR A 299 10.45 -34.12 -42.02
CA THR A 299 11.38 -33.63 -40.99
C THR A 299 11.04 -32.19 -40.62
N TYR A 300 11.00 -31.91 -39.31
CA TYR A 300 10.82 -30.58 -38.72
C TYR A 300 11.98 -30.28 -37.77
N GLN A 301 12.50 -29.06 -37.83
CA GLN A 301 13.58 -28.59 -36.97
C GLN A 301 13.00 -27.95 -35.71
N VAL A 302 13.18 -28.58 -34.56
CA VAL A 302 12.64 -28.10 -33.28
C VAL A 302 13.74 -27.46 -32.43
N GLN A 303 13.45 -26.26 -31.93
CA GLN A 303 14.27 -25.51 -30.98
C GLN A 303 13.41 -25.00 -29.84
N ILE A 304 14.05 -24.68 -28.72
CA ILE A 304 13.40 -24.04 -27.58
C ILE A 304 14.16 -22.78 -27.17
N LYS A 305 13.42 -21.83 -26.60
CA LYS A 305 13.96 -20.63 -25.97
C LYS A 305 13.41 -20.54 -24.56
N ALA A 306 14.26 -20.32 -23.57
CA ALA A 306 13.82 -20.13 -22.19
C ALA A 306 13.58 -18.65 -21.89
N VAL A 307 12.61 -18.39 -21.02
CA VAL A 307 12.23 -17.04 -20.63
C VAL A 307 12.37 -16.89 -19.12
N SER A 308 13.15 -15.89 -18.69
CA SER A 308 13.37 -15.59 -17.27
C SER A 308 12.10 -15.07 -16.60
N ALA A 309 12.09 -15.03 -15.27
CA ALA A 309 11.03 -14.38 -14.49
C ALA A 309 10.68 -12.96 -15.01
N TRP A 310 11.70 -12.20 -15.43
CA TRP A 310 11.59 -10.82 -15.92
C TRP A 310 11.55 -10.67 -17.44
N ASN A 311 11.09 -11.69 -18.17
CA ASN A 311 10.93 -11.67 -19.63
C ASN A 311 12.23 -11.55 -20.44
N VAL A 312 13.39 -11.84 -19.85
CA VAL A 312 14.62 -11.93 -20.64
C VAL A 312 14.69 -13.30 -21.28
N GLU A 313 14.85 -13.33 -22.59
CA GLU A 313 14.91 -14.57 -23.35
C GLU A 313 16.36 -15.05 -23.56
N SER A 314 16.53 -16.37 -23.54
CA SER A 314 17.80 -17.03 -23.85
C SER A 314 18.11 -17.00 -25.36
N ASP A 315 19.30 -17.47 -25.73
CA ASP A 315 19.52 -17.94 -27.09
C ASP A 315 18.70 -19.22 -27.37
N LEU A 316 18.46 -19.53 -28.65
CA LEU A 316 17.83 -20.78 -29.05
C LEU A 316 18.71 -21.98 -28.67
N SER A 317 18.08 -23.09 -28.28
CA SER A 317 18.76 -24.39 -28.17
C SER A 317 19.36 -24.81 -29.52
N ASN A 318 20.21 -25.84 -29.51
CA ASN A 318 20.57 -26.49 -30.78
C ASN A 318 19.30 -27.10 -31.40
N SER A 319 19.23 -27.04 -32.73
CA SER A 319 18.13 -27.60 -33.50
C SER A 319 18.15 -29.12 -33.44
N VAL A 320 16.99 -29.71 -33.15
CA VAL A 320 16.80 -31.17 -33.12
C VAL A 320 15.84 -31.55 -34.25
N PRO A 321 16.24 -32.43 -35.19
CA PRO A 321 15.32 -32.93 -36.20
C PRO A 321 14.31 -33.89 -35.59
N GLY A 322 13.02 -33.66 -35.84
CA GLY A 322 11.93 -34.55 -35.45
C GLY A 322 11.10 -34.95 -36.66
N ILE A 323 10.76 -36.24 -36.74
CA ILE A 323 9.93 -36.78 -37.82
C ILE A 323 8.69 -37.42 -37.16
N PRO A 324 7.47 -36.86 -37.32
CA PRO A 324 6.24 -37.50 -36.88
C PRO A 324 6.04 -38.84 -37.60
N GLN A 325 5.51 -39.83 -36.90
CA GLN A 325 5.38 -41.20 -37.40
C GLN A 325 4.06 -41.79 -36.93
N VAL A 326 3.41 -42.57 -37.79
CA VAL A 326 2.29 -43.43 -37.38
C VAL A 326 2.84 -44.47 -36.41
N GLN A 327 2.17 -44.64 -35.28
CA GLN A 327 2.54 -45.68 -34.32
C GLN A 327 2.18 -47.04 -34.91
N VAL A 328 3.19 -47.79 -35.35
CA VAL A 328 3.02 -49.20 -35.73
C VAL A 328 3.09 -50.05 -34.47
N ILE A 329 2.08 -50.91 -34.28
CA ILE A 329 2.12 -51.96 -33.26
C ILE A 329 3.21 -52.95 -33.72
N PRO A 330 4.23 -53.26 -32.89
CA PRO A 330 5.19 -54.28 -33.26
C PRO A 330 4.47 -55.61 -33.45
N ASP A 331 4.72 -56.27 -34.57
CA ASP A 331 4.20 -57.60 -34.81
C ASP A 331 4.92 -58.57 -33.84
N ILE A 332 4.22 -59.00 -32.79
CA ILE A 332 4.74 -59.99 -31.86
C ILE A 332 4.52 -61.34 -32.51
N ALA A 333 5.50 -61.79 -33.29
CA ALA A 333 5.54 -63.17 -33.75
C ALA A 333 5.77 -64.08 -32.54
N PHE A 334 4.73 -64.81 -32.12
CA PHE A 334 4.91 -65.90 -31.18
C PHE A 334 5.68 -67.03 -31.88
N ASN A 335 6.90 -67.30 -31.43
CA ASN A 335 7.73 -68.39 -31.96
C ASN A 335 7.28 -69.79 -31.49
N PHE A 336 6.08 -69.92 -30.91
CA PHE A 336 5.49 -71.21 -30.56
C PHE A 336 4.21 -71.41 -31.38
N GLY A 337 4.12 -72.55 -32.05
CA GLY A 337 2.95 -72.97 -32.80
C GLY A 337 1.96 -73.77 -31.94
N LEU A 338 0.83 -74.11 -32.53
CA LEU A 338 -0.13 -75.03 -31.93
C LEU A 338 0.51 -76.40 -31.61
N THR A 339 1.53 -76.81 -32.37
CA THR A 339 2.30 -78.04 -32.16
C THR A 339 3.08 -78.03 -30.85
N ASP A 340 3.74 -76.92 -30.52
CA ASP A 340 4.52 -76.78 -29.28
C ASP A 340 3.60 -76.77 -28.05
N LEU A 341 2.42 -76.15 -28.18
CA LEU A 341 1.37 -76.19 -27.17
C LEU A 341 0.89 -77.64 -26.93
N ILE A 342 0.61 -78.37 -28.01
CA ILE A 342 0.15 -79.76 -27.93
C ILE A 342 1.23 -80.65 -27.31
N GLU A 343 2.50 -80.47 -27.67
CA GLU A 343 3.61 -81.25 -27.12
C GLU A 343 3.82 -80.95 -25.63
N SER A 344 3.73 -79.68 -25.23
CA SER A 344 3.78 -79.29 -23.81
C SER A 344 2.61 -79.87 -23.01
N ILE A 345 1.38 -79.84 -23.55
CA ILE A 345 0.21 -80.43 -22.89
C ILE A 345 0.36 -81.95 -22.79
N LYS A 346 0.83 -82.63 -23.85
CA LYS A 346 1.08 -84.07 -23.84
C LYS A 346 2.14 -84.46 -22.81
N ASN A 347 3.23 -83.69 -22.71
CA ASN A 347 4.27 -83.95 -21.73
C ASN A 347 3.77 -83.74 -20.29
N TRP A 348 2.99 -82.67 -20.06
CA TRP A 348 2.39 -82.40 -18.75
C TRP A 348 1.38 -83.48 -18.34
N PHE A 349 0.46 -83.85 -19.23
CA PHE A 349 -0.48 -84.95 -19.00
C PHE A 349 0.23 -86.28 -18.85
N GLY A 350 1.24 -86.59 -19.67
CA GLY A 350 2.00 -87.83 -19.59
C GLY A 350 2.74 -87.99 -18.25
N GLY A 351 3.28 -86.90 -17.70
CA GLY A 351 3.94 -86.92 -16.39
C GLY A 351 2.97 -87.10 -15.21
N ILE A 352 1.77 -86.53 -15.30
CA ILE A 352 0.78 -86.55 -14.21
C ILE A 352 -0.16 -87.77 -14.31
N TRP A 353 -0.33 -88.34 -15.51
CA TRP A 353 -1.27 -89.42 -15.79
C TRP A 353 -1.06 -90.66 -14.90
N PRO A 354 0.16 -91.17 -14.66
CA PRO A 354 0.35 -92.34 -13.78
C PRO A 354 -0.15 -92.09 -12.35
N ILE A 355 0.03 -90.87 -11.83
CA ILE A 355 -0.39 -90.48 -10.48
C ILE A 355 -1.92 -90.40 -10.41
N VAL A 356 -2.56 -89.81 -11.42
CA VAL A 356 -4.03 -89.72 -11.52
C VAL A 356 -4.63 -91.12 -11.70
N ALA A 357 -4.06 -91.94 -12.59
CA ALA A 357 -4.50 -93.31 -12.83
C ALA A 357 -4.39 -94.17 -11.55
N PHE A 358 -3.28 -94.06 -10.81
CA PHE A 358 -3.09 -94.77 -9.54
C PHE A 358 -4.09 -94.32 -8.47
N SER A 359 -4.32 -93.00 -8.35
CA SER A 359 -5.26 -92.41 -7.39
C SER A 359 -6.72 -92.83 -7.63
N ILE A 360 -7.09 -93.10 -8.88
CA ILE A 360 -8.43 -93.61 -9.26
C ILE A 360 -8.50 -95.14 -9.12
N ALA A 361 -7.43 -95.86 -9.49
CA ALA A 361 -7.39 -97.31 -9.46
C ALA A 361 -7.50 -97.88 -8.05
N ILE A 362 -6.90 -97.26 -7.04
CA ILE A 362 -6.94 -97.76 -5.65
C ILE A 362 -8.38 -97.79 -5.10
N PRO A 363 -9.15 -96.68 -5.07
CA PRO A 363 -10.54 -96.71 -4.61
C PRO A 363 -11.40 -97.68 -5.43
N LEU A 364 -11.21 -97.71 -6.75
CA LEU A 364 -11.96 -98.60 -7.62
C LEU A 364 -11.68 -100.08 -7.31
N ALA A 365 -10.42 -100.45 -7.05
CA ALA A 365 -10.04 -101.79 -6.64
C ALA A 365 -10.70 -102.18 -5.31
N PHE A 366 -10.76 -101.28 -4.33
CA PHE A 366 -11.48 -101.53 -3.07
C PHE A 366 -12.99 -101.70 -3.27
N ILE A 367 -13.62 -100.88 -4.12
CA ILE A 367 -15.05 -101.01 -4.45
C ILE A 367 -15.34 -102.37 -5.12
N VAL A 368 -14.52 -102.74 -6.11
CA VAL A 368 -14.65 -104.03 -6.81
C VAL A 368 -14.44 -105.19 -5.84
N ALA A 369 -13.41 -105.15 -4.99
CA ALA A 369 -13.13 -106.17 -3.98
C ALA A 369 -14.27 -106.29 -2.94
N PHE A 370 -14.82 -105.16 -2.47
CA PHE A 370 -15.94 -105.14 -1.54
C PHE A 370 -17.21 -105.76 -2.16
N ASN A 371 -17.51 -105.42 -3.40
CA ASN A 371 -18.68 -105.96 -4.11
C ASN A 371 -18.50 -107.44 -4.48
N THR A 372 -17.30 -107.89 -4.84
CA THR A 372 -17.03 -109.32 -5.06
C THR A 372 -17.11 -110.12 -3.76
N LYS A 373 -16.56 -109.61 -2.65
CA LYS A 373 -16.69 -110.25 -1.33
C LYS A 373 -18.17 -110.47 -0.92
N LYS A 374 -19.06 -109.51 -1.23
CA LYS A 374 -20.51 -109.66 -1.00
C LYS A 374 -21.16 -110.81 -1.80
N LEU A 375 -20.61 -111.20 -2.95
CA LEU A 375 -21.15 -112.29 -3.77
C LEU A 375 -20.87 -113.67 -3.17
N PHE A 376 -19.83 -113.81 -2.34
CA PHE A 376 -19.38 -115.10 -1.80
C PHE A 376 -19.63 -115.30 -0.29
N LEU A 377 -20.16 -114.30 0.41
CA LEU A 377 -20.48 -114.35 1.85
C LEU A 377 -21.99 -114.22 2.13
N ARG A 378 -22.80 -115.04 1.45
CA ARG A 378 -24.24 -115.15 1.72
C ARG A 378 -24.53 -116.22 2.77
#